data_AF-A0A536X6H7-F1
#
_entry.id   AF-A0A536X6H7-F1
#
_cell.length_a   1.000
_cell.length_b   1.000
_cell.length_c   1.000
_cell.angle_alpha   90.00
_cell.angle_beta   90.00
_cell.angle_gamma   90.00
#
_symmetry.space_group_name_H-M   'P 1'
#
loop_
_entity.id
_entity.type
_entity.pdbx_description
1 polymer ?
#
loop_
_entity_poly.entity_id
_entity_poly.type
_entity_poly.pdbx_seq_one_letter_code
_entity_poly.pdbx_strand_id
1 'polypeptide(L)'
;MSLESAPALAQQKNAERNVYFGEQHVHTSWSFDAFAFGDTLTGPEEFYQYALGKPTLHPGGFKQTITKPLDWGAVTEHAEYMGMIQEASDPNSPLRKSSPWLAETLKEGVRVDGLLAFKVLSGTMAKGVNIKDLSDPKVAAPVWQRIVAIADKYYQPGKFTTFAAYEWTSTPNSKNLHRNIFFLDSMKVPEV
;
A
#
# COMPACT_ATOMS: atom_id res chain seq x y z
N MET A 1 -17.70 -58.98 -10.01
CA MET A 1 -17.63 -57.53 -10.28
C MET A 1 -16.64 -56.94 -9.31
N SER A 2 -15.43 -56.64 -9.76
CA SER A 2 -14.44 -55.91 -8.96
C SER A 2 -14.62 -54.42 -9.26
N LEU A 3 -14.84 -53.61 -8.23
CA LEU A 3 -14.84 -52.16 -8.36
C LEU A 3 -13.37 -51.72 -8.40
N GLU A 4 -12.84 -51.48 -9.59
CA GLU A 4 -11.56 -50.79 -9.75
C GLU A 4 -11.75 -49.34 -9.29
N SER A 5 -11.07 -48.96 -8.21
CA SER A 5 -10.91 -47.56 -7.85
C SER A 5 -10.13 -46.87 -8.95
N ALA A 6 -10.76 -45.89 -9.62
CA ALA A 6 -10.05 -45.00 -10.53
C ALA A 6 -8.80 -44.45 -9.82
N PRO A 7 -7.62 -44.45 -10.46
CA PRO A 7 -6.44 -43.86 -9.85
C PRO A 7 -6.79 -42.41 -9.55
N ALA A 8 -6.69 -42.03 -8.27
CA ALA A 8 -6.73 -40.64 -7.89
C ALA A 8 -5.70 -39.94 -8.77
N LEU A 9 -6.15 -39.01 -9.61
CA LEU A 9 -5.29 -38.15 -10.40
C LEU A 9 -4.38 -37.44 -9.40
N ALA A 10 -3.20 -38.01 -9.17
CA ALA A 10 -2.14 -37.36 -8.46
C ALA A 10 -1.88 -36.09 -9.25
N GLN A 11 -2.35 -34.97 -8.71
CA GLN A 11 -2.18 -33.64 -9.27
C GLN A 11 -0.74 -33.55 -9.77
N GLN A 12 -0.56 -33.43 -11.09
CA GLN A 12 0.76 -33.36 -11.69
C GLN A 12 1.54 -32.30 -10.92
N LYS A 13 2.54 -32.72 -10.15
CA LYS A 13 3.49 -31.79 -9.52
C LYS A 13 4.05 -30.96 -10.67
N ASN A 14 3.83 -29.65 -10.64
CA ASN A 14 4.30 -28.65 -11.61
C ASN A 14 5.56 -29.17 -12.36
N ALA A 15 5.39 -29.62 -13.61
CA ALA A 15 6.45 -30.31 -14.37
C ALA A 15 7.67 -29.40 -14.61
N GLU A 16 7.42 -28.10 -14.73
CA GLU A 16 8.44 -27.05 -14.88
C GLU A 16 9.09 -26.66 -13.55
N ARG A 17 8.47 -27.01 -12.41
CA ARG A 17 8.92 -26.66 -11.05
C ARG A 17 9.21 -25.16 -10.86
N ASN A 18 8.52 -24.31 -11.62
CA ASN A 18 8.65 -22.86 -11.52
C ASN A 18 8.28 -22.38 -10.12
N VAL A 19 9.14 -21.56 -9.51
CA VAL A 19 8.89 -20.88 -8.23
C VAL A 19 8.71 -19.40 -8.51
N TYR A 20 7.61 -18.83 -8.03
CA TYR A 20 7.30 -17.42 -8.16
C TYR A 20 7.45 -16.72 -6.81
N PHE A 21 7.96 -15.49 -6.86
CA PHE A 21 8.22 -14.63 -5.72
C PHE A 21 7.37 -13.39 -5.86
N GLY A 22 6.68 -12.99 -4.81
CA GLY A 22 5.92 -11.75 -4.84
C GLY A 22 5.58 -11.23 -3.48
N GLU A 23 5.01 -10.04 -3.49
CA GLU A 23 4.69 -9.27 -2.31
C GLU A 23 3.19 -8.98 -2.25
N GLN A 24 2.55 -9.45 -1.17
CA GLN A 24 1.12 -9.34 -0.95
C GLN A 24 0.77 -8.22 0.03
N HIS A 25 1.73 -7.76 0.82
CA HIS A 25 1.47 -6.88 1.94
C HIS A 25 2.68 -5.99 2.19
N VAL A 26 2.69 -4.86 1.52
CA VAL A 26 3.72 -3.83 1.70
C VAL A 26 3.08 -2.47 1.81
N HIS A 27 3.52 -1.74 2.83
CA HIS A 27 3.26 -0.32 3.01
C HIS A 27 4.49 0.44 2.57
N THR A 28 4.29 1.60 1.95
CA THR A 28 5.36 2.55 1.63
C THR A 28 5.19 3.80 2.48
N SER A 29 6.04 4.80 2.31
CA SER A 29 5.89 6.11 2.96
C SER A 29 4.51 6.76 2.77
N TRP A 30 3.69 6.31 1.81
CA TRP A 30 2.33 6.78 1.61
C TRP A 30 1.33 6.21 2.62
N SER A 31 1.68 5.17 3.36
CA SER A 31 0.95 4.79 4.56
C SER A 31 1.46 5.53 5.79
N PHE A 32 0.53 5.90 6.67
CA PHE A 32 0.84 6.60 7.90
C PHE A 32 1.66 5.75 8.90
N ASP A 33 1.55 4.42 8.86
CA ASP A 33 2.30 3.53 9.74
C ASP A 33 3.77 3.41 9.31
N ALA A 34 4.03 3.06 8.04
CA ALA A 34 5.37 2.97 7.47
C ALA A 34 6.12 4.30 7.63
N PHE A 35 5.46 5.43 7.37
CA PHE A 35 6.03 6.76 7.60
C PHE A 35 6.43 6.96 9.07
N ALA A 36 5.54 6.64 10.01
CA ALA A 36 5.81 6.79 11.43
C ALA A 36 6.93 5.88 11.95
N PHE A 37 7.14 4.72 11.32
CA PHE A 37 8.22 3.79 11.64
C PHE A 37 9.51 4.01 10.85
N GLY A 38 9.60 5.12 10.10
CA GLY A 38 10.85 5.64 9.55
C GLY A 38 11.00 5.50 8.03
N ASP A 39 10.05 4.88 7.33
CA ASP A 39 10.01 4.96 5.87
C ASP A 39 9.39 6.28 5.42
N THR A 40 10.21 7.32 5.35
CA THR A 40 9.80 8.66 4.92
C THR A 40 10.15 8.95 3.47
N LEU A 41 10.74 7.98 2.76
CA LEU A 41 11.34 8.20 1.43
C LEU A 41 10.79 7.30 0.35
N THR A 42 10.50 6.03 0.64
CA THR A 42 10.15 5.09 -0.43
C THR A 42 8.66 5.13 -0.66
N GLY A 43 8.21 5.53 -1.84
CA GLY A 43 6.79 5.55 -2.23
C GLY A 43 6.41 4.32 -3.07
N PRO A 44 5.17 4.30 -3.60
CA PRO A 44 4.68 3.19 -4.43
C PRO A 44 5.54 2.96 -5.68
N GLU A 45 6.06 4.03 -6.28
CA GLU A 45 6.93 3.93 -7.45
C GLU A 45 8.29 3.30 -7.10
N GLU A 46 8.90 3.72 -5.98
CA GLU A 46 10.15 3.16 -5.48
C GLU A 46 10.01 1.67 -5.13
N PHE A 47 8.85 1.25 -4.60
CA PHE A 47 8.58 -0.17 -4.38
C PHE A 47 8.61 -0.98 -5.69
N TYR A 48 7.91 -0.55 -6.74
CA TYR A 48 7.91 -1.30 -7.99
C TYR A 48 9.29 -1.29 -8.67
N GLN A 49 10.04 -0.19 -8.56
CA GLN A 49 11.43 -0.14 -9.00
C GLN A 49 12.30 -1.16 -8.23
N TYR A 50 12.16 -1.20 -6.91
CA TYR A 50 12.84 -2.16 -6.04
C TYR A 50 12.50 -3.61 -6.39
N ALA A 51 11.21 -3.91 -6.57
CA ALA A 51 10.71 -5.23 -6.96
C ALA A 51 11.30 -5.71 -8.29
N LEU A 52 11.57 -4.79 -9.21
CA LEU A 52 12.22 -5.06 -10.51
C LEU A 52 13.76 -5.11 -10.43
N GLY A 53 14.35 -5.05 -9.24
CA GLY A 53 15.80 -5.16 -9.03
C GLY A 53 16.57 -3.84 -9.12
N LYS A 54 15.88 -2.68 -9.17
CA LYS A 54 16.57 -1.38 -9.12
C LYS A 54 16.99 -1.06 -7.68
N PRO A 55 18.14 -0.39 -7.47
CA PRO A 55 18.52 0.08 -6.14
C PRO A 55 17.57 1.17 -5.64
N THR A 56 17.13 1.07 -4.39
CA THR A 56 16.30 2.06 -3.69
C THR A 56 17.06 2.66 -2.51
N LEU A 57 16.88 3.95 -2.24
CA LEU A 57 17.51 4.64 -1.11
C LEU A 57 16.75 4.30 0.18
N HIS A 58 17.42 3.62 1.11
CA HIS A 58 16.90 3.37 2.45
C HIS A 58 16.91 4.69 3.25
N PRO A 59 15.90 4.97 4.09
CA PRO A 59 15.86 6.16 4.97
C PRO A 59 17.10 6.35 5.85
N GLY A 60 17.79 5.26 6.16
CA GLY A 60 19.10 5.26 6.85
C GLY A 60 20.30 5.73 6.02
N GLY A 61 20.11 6.19 4.78
CA GLY A 61 21.14 6.84 3.96
C GLY A 61 21.98 5.91 3.07
N PHE A 62 21.63 4.63 2.96
CA PHE A 62 22.32 3.67 2.11
C PHE A 62 21.38 3.11 1.04
N LYS A 63 21.92 2.58 -0.07
CA LYS A 63 21.11 1.93 -1.11
C LYS A 63 20.90 0.46 -0.78
N GLN A 64 19.69 -0.03 -1.05
CA GLN A 64 19.29 -1.43 -0.91
C GLN A 64 18.78 -1.94 -2.26
N THR A 65 19.09 -3.20 -2.59
CA THR A 65 18.60 -3.86 -3.80
C THR A 65 18.12 -5.26 -3.44
N ILE A 66 16.98 -5.69 -4.00
CA ILE A 66 16.50 -7.05 -3.81
C ILE A 66 17.45 -8.04 -4.50
N THR A 67 17.74 -9.18 -3.87
CA THR A 67 18.64 -10.20 -4.42
C THR A 67 17.99 -11.00 -5.55
N LYS A 68 16.67 -11.10 -5.53
CA LYS A 68 15.85 -11.73 -6.56
C LYS A 68 14.67 -10.81 -6.89
N PRO A 69 14.58 -10.28 -8.12
CA PRO A 69 13.39 -9.54 -8.55
C PRO A 69 12.11 -10.37 -8.37
N LEU A 70 11.01 -9.68 -8.08
CA LEU A 70 9.71 -10.30 -7.89
C LEU A 70 9.01 -10.55 -9.23
N ASP A 71 8.19 -11.59 -9.28
CA ASP A 71 7.33 -11.92 -10.42
C ASP A 71 5.98 -11.16 -10.35
N TRP A 72 5.60 -10.75 -9.14
CA TRP A 72 4.41 -9.94 -8.90
C TRP A 72 4.53 -9.14 -7.60
N GLY A 73 3.73 -8.08 -7.47
CA GLY A 73 3.66 -7.32 -6.22
C GLY A 73 2.51 -6.32 -6.22
N ALA A 74 2.01 -5.99 -5.04
CA ALA A 74 1.03 -4.94 -4.88
C ALA A 74 1.39 -4.06 -3.69
N VAL A 75 1.31 -2.75 -3.89
CA VAL A 75 1.33 -1.79 -2.78
C VAL A 75 -0.03 -1.85 -2.09
N THR A 76 -0.04 -2.04 -0.78
CA THR A 76 -1.26 -2.21 0.01
C THR A 76 -1.30 -1.20 1.14
N GLU A 77 -1.21 0.10 0.80
CA GLU A 77 -1.34 1.17 1.80
C GLU A 77 -2.67 1.04 2.55
N HIS A 78 -2.70 1.52 3.80
CA HIS A 78 -3.97 1.64 4.54
C HIS A 78 -4.97 2.48 3.73
N ALA A 79 -6.20 1.98 3.61
CA ALA A 79 -7.34 2.72 3.07
C ALA A 79 -7.59 3.98 3.92
N GLU A 80 -7.34 3.89 5.22
CA GLU A 80 -7.41 5.01 6.14
C GLU A 80 -6.19 5.92 6.00
N TYR A 81 -6.45 7.20 5.73
CA TYR A 81 -5.42 8.24 5.64
C TYR A 81 -4.34 7.98 4.57
N MET A 82 -4.64 7.15 3.57
CA MET A 82 -3.79 6.86 2.41
C MET A 82 -3.20 8.14 1.82
N GLY A 83 -1.87 8.25 1.78
CA GLY A 83 -1.12 9.36 1.21
C GLY A 83 -1.36 10.73 1.86
N MET A 84 -2.04 10.81 3.01
CA MET A 84 -2.39 12.11 3.60
C MET A 84 -1.19 12.89 4.12
N ILE A 85 -0.09 12.21 4.46
CA ILE A 85 1.17 12.88 4.85
C ILE A 85 1.81 13.57 3.64
N GLN A 86 1.76 12.93 2.47
CA GLN A 86 2.23 13.47 1.19
C GLN A 86 1.36 14.65 0.76
N GLU A 87 0.04 14.49 0.86
CA GLU A 87 -0.91 15.58 0.63
C GLU A 87 -0.63 16.76 1.58
N ALA A 88 -0.36 16.52 2.86
CA ALA A 88 -0.03 17.57 3.81
C ALA A 88 1.28 18.30 3.50
N SER A 89 2.23 17.58 2.89
CA SER A 89 3.60 18.06 2.61
C SER A 89 3.72 18.82 1.29
N ASP A 90 2.90 18.52 0.29
CA ASP A 90 2.87 19.23 -0.99
C ASP A 90 2.06 20.55 -0.88
N PRO A 91 2.70 21.72 -1.07
CA PRO A 91 2.03 23.02 -1.04
C PRO A 91 0.86 23.16 -2.02
N ASN A 92 0.83 22.35 -3.08
CA ASN A 92 -0.14 22.42 -4.16
C ASN A 92 -1.23 21.35 -4.09
N SER A 93 -1.20 20.46 -3.09
CA SER A 93 -2.14 19.36 -2.98
C SER A 93 -3.57 19.85 -2.70
N PRO A 94 -4.59 19.03 -3.04
CA PRO A 94 -5.96 19.23 -2.58
C PRO A 94 -6.06 19.52 -1.08
N LEU A 95 -5.45 18.70 -0.22
CA LEU A 95 -5.54 18.87 1.25
C LEU A 95 -4.96 20.22 1.70
N ARG A 96 -3.80 20.59 1.15
CA ARG A 96 -3.14 21.85 1.50
C ARG A 96 -3.97 23.06 1.14
N LYS A 97 -4.71 22.98 0.04
CA LYS A 97 -5.60 24.04 -0.44
C LYS A 97 -6.92 24.10 0.32
N SER A 98 -7.54 22.95 0.60
CA SER A 98 -8.83 22.89 1.27
C SER A 98 -8.74 23.13 2.78
N SER A 99 -7.68 22.61 3.42
CA SER A 99 -7.52 22.60 4.88
C SER A 99 -6.08 22.91 5.30
N PRO A 100 -5.57 24.12 5.00
CA PRO A 100 -4.15 24.47 5.19
C PRO A 100 -3.65 24.32 6.64
N TRP A 101 -4.48 24.66 7.62
CA TRP A 101 -4.12 24.51 9.03
C TRP A 101 -4.01 23.05 9.47
N LEU A 102 -4.94 22.20 9.02
CA LEU A 102 -4.89 20.77 9.29
C LEU A 102 -3.69 20.12 8.61
N ALA A 103 -3.44 20.46 7.34
CA ALA A 103 -2.29 19.99 6.59
C ALA A 103 -0.97 20.35 7.30
N GLU A 104 -0.82 21.59 7.77
CA GLU A 104 0.37 22.00 8.50
C GLU A 104 0.49 21.27 9.85
N THR A 105 -0.62 21.11 10.56
CA THR A 105 -0.65 20.39 11.83
C THR A 105 -0.24 18.92 11.64
N LEU A 106 -0.72 18.25 10.60
CA LEU A 106 -0.36 16.87 10.28
C LEU A 106 1.12 16.77 9.92
N LYS A 107 1.59 17.61 8.99
CA LYS A 107 2.99 17.66 8.54
C LYS A 107 3.96 17.91 9.70
N GLU A 108 3.70 18.92 10.52
CA GLU A 108 4.56 19.24 11.66
C GLU A 108 4.43 18.19 12.77
N GLY A 109 3.24 17.64 12.99
CA GLY A 109 3.00 16.56 13.94
C GLY A 109 3.84 15.32 13.65
N VAL A 110 3.83 14.84 12.40
CA VAL A 110 4.65 13.67 12.01
C VAL A 110 6.14 13.97 12.04
N ARG A 111 6.55 15.22 11.77
CA ARG A 111 7.96 15.65 11.83
C ARG A 111 8.49 15.69 13.26
N VAL A 112 7.68 16.17 14.21
CA VAL A 112 8.07 16.31 15.61
C VAL A 112 8.05 14.97 16.34
N ASP A 113 6.98 14.19 16.16
CA ASP A 113 6.83 12.87 16.79
C ASP A 113 5.91 11.98 15.93
N GLY A 114 6.52 11.26 14.98
CA GLY A 114 5.82 10.34 14.10
C GLY A 114 5.06 9.24 14.85
N LEU A 115 5.59 8.74 15.97
CA LEU A 115 4.94 7.68 16.74
C LEU A 115 3.72 8.21 17.52
N LEU A 116 3.78 9.44 18.04
CA LEU A 116 2.61 10.09 18.63
C LEU A 116 1.56 10.39 17.56
N ALA A 117 1.95 10.92 16.40
CA ALA A 117 1.04 11.14 15.28
C ALA A 117 0.34 9.85 14.84
N PHE A 118 1.09 8.75 14.71
CA PHE A 118 0.56 7.41 14.47
C PHE A 118 -0.46 6.97 15.53
N LYS A 119 -0.16 7.16 16.82
CA LYS A 119 -1.09 6.81 17.91
C LYS A 119 -2.37 7.64 17.86
N VAL A 120 -2.26 8.93 17.52
CA VAL A 120 -3.43 9.81 17.38
C VAL A 120 -4.32 9.35 16.23
N LEU A 121 -3.77 9.11 15.04
CA LEU A 121 -4.51 8.61 13.87
C LEU A 121 -5.07 7.20 14.08
N SER A 122 -4.30 6.30 14.69
CA SER A 122 -4.79 4.97 15.07
C SER A 122 -5.94 5.07 16.08
N GLY A 123 -5.86 6.04 17.00
CA GLY A 123 -6.90 6.31 17.98
C GLY A 123 -8.20 6.83 17.38
N THR A 124 -8.13 7.61 16.29
CA THR A 124 -9.35 8.05 15.58
C THR A 124 -9.99 6.88 14.85
N MET A 125 -9.21 6.01 14.20
CA MET A 125 -9.71 4.78 13.57
C MET A 125 -10.38 3.85 14.59
N ALA A 126 -9.71 3.58 15.72
CA ALA A 126 -10.23 2.70 16.77
C ALA A 126 -11.54 3.21 17.41
N LYS A 127 -11.76 4.52 17.40
CA LYS A 127 -12.97 5.16 17.92
C LYS A 127 -14.02 5.46 16.86
N GLY A 128 -13.77 5.12 15.59
CA GLY A 128 -14.65 5.47 14.48
C GLY A 128 -14.80 6.98 14.25
N VAL A 129 -13.79 7.76 14.65
CA VAL A 129 -13.78 9.21 14.47
C VAL A 129 -13.27 9.51 13.07
N ASN A 130 -14.17 10.01 12.22
CA ASN A 130 -13.81 10.45 10.88
C ASN A 130 -13.28 11.89 10.89
N ILE A 131 -12.01 12.07 10.48
CA ILE A 131 -11.44 13.40 10.21
C ILE A 131 -11.84 13.78 8.78
N LYS A 132 -12.97 14.50 8.65
CA LYS A 132 -13.64 14.78 7.37
C LYS A 132 -12.72 15.28 6.26
N ASP A 133 -11.79 16.16 6.58
CA ASP A 133 -10.90 16.77 5.59
C ASP A 133 -9.85 15.78 5.05
N LEU A 134 -9.45 14.79 5.85
CA LEU A 134 -8.53 13.72 5.43
C LEU A 134 -9.26 12.59 4.69
N SER A 135 -10.59 12.55 4.77
CA SER A 135 -11.44 11.58 4.06
C SER A 135 -12.32 12.23 3.00
N ASP A 136 -12.12 13.51 2.69
CA ASP A 136 -12.86 14.20 1.63
C ASP A 136 -12.52 13.51 0.31
N PRO A 137 -13.51 13.00 -0.45
CA PRO A 137 -13.26 12.38 -1.74
C PRO A 137 -12.46 13.25 -2.71
N LYS A 138 -12.55 14.58 -2.62
CA LYS A 138 -11.74 15.50 -3.44
C LYS A 138 -10.25 15.46 -3.13
N VAL A 139 -9.89 14.97 -1.95
CA VAL A 139 -8.52 14.79 -1.48
C VAL A 139 -8.08 13.33 -1.64
N ALA A 140 -8.89 12.38 -1.18
CA ALA A 140 -8.55 10.96 -1.17
C ALA A 140 -8.58 10.31 -2.57
N ALA A 141 -9.58 10.62 -3.41
CA ALA A 141 -9.70 10.00 -4.73
C ALA A 141 -8.45 10.24 -5.63
N PRO A 142 -7.91 11.48 -5.75
CA PRO A 142 -6.68 11.69 -6.51
C PRO A 142 -5.47 10.91 -5.99
N VAL A 143 -5.38 10.65 -4.68
CA VAL A 143 -4.31 9.81 -4.11
C VAL A 143 -4.48 8.37 -4.57
N TRP A 144 -5.69 7.81 -4.41
CA TRP A 144 -5.99 6.45 -4.83
C TRP A 144 -5.73 6.25 -6.33
N GLN A 145 -6.21 7.16 -7.18
CA GLN A 145 -5.99 7.12 -8.62
C GLN A 145 -4.49 7.17 -8.99
N ARG A 146 -3.66 7.89 -8.22
CA ARG A 146 -2.20 7.87 -8.43
C ARG A 146 -1.59 6.50 -8.09
N ILE A 147 -2.01 5.85 -7.02
CA ILE A 147 -1.52 4.49 -6.67
C ILE A 147 -1.89 3.50 -7.77
N VAL A 148 -3.14 3.54 -8.24
CA VAL A 148 -3.62 2.71 -9.36
C VAL A 148 -2.81 2.97 -10.63
N ALA A 149 -2.62 4.24 -10.99
CA ALA A 149 -1.83 4.62 -12.17
C ALA A 149 -0.36 4.18 -12.06
N ILE A 150 0.23 4.21 -10.87
CA ILE A 150 1.58 3.70 -10.63
C ILE A 150 1.60 2.17 -10.81
N ALA A 151 0.63 1.44 -10.25
CA ALA A 151 0.53 -0.01 -10.45
C ALA A 151 0.44 -0.35 -11.95
N ASP A 152 -0.41 0.33 -12.70
CA ASP A 152 -0.57 0.14 -14.14
C ASP A 152 0.70 0.47 -14.93
N LYS A 153 1.38 1.56 -14.57
CA LYS A 153 2.66 1.97 -15.19
C LYS A 153 3.73 0.89 -15.11
N TYR A 154 3.75 0.12 -14.01
CA TYR A 154 4.75 -0.92 -13.79
C TYR A 154 4.30 -2.31 -14.23
N TYR A 155 3.02 -2.50 -14.56
CA TYR A 155 2.50 -3.76 -15.07
C TYR A 155 3.18 -4.16 -16.38
N GLN A 156 3.75 -5.37 -16.42
CA GLN A 156 4.38 -5.94 -17.62
C GLN A 156 3.83 -7.35 -17.83
N PRO A 157 2.84 -7.53 -18.72
CA PRO A 157 2.23 -8.83 -18.99
C PRO A 157 3.25 -9.93 -19.24
N GLY A 158 3.13 -11.03 -18.50
CA GLY A 158 4.02 -12.19 -18.60
C GLY A 158 5.43 -12.00 -18.02
N LYS A 159 5.73 -10.85 -17.39
CA LYS A 159 7.03 -10.56 -16.75
C LYS A 159 6.91 -10.11 -15.31
N PHE A 160 6.04 -9.12 -15.05
CA PHE A 160 5.81 -8.59 -13.71
C PHE A 160 4.34 -8.18 -13.58
N THR A 161 3.62 -8.83 -12.67
CA THR A 161 2.20 -8.55 -12.43
C THR A 161 2.03 -7.61 -11.26
N THR A 162 1.30 -6.51 -11.47
CA THR A 162 0.90 -5.58 -10.42
C THR A 162 -0.60 -5.70 -10.19
N PHE A 163 -1.05 -5.19 -9.05
CA PHE A 163 -2.47 -5.09 -8.73
C PHE A 163 -2.77 -3.70 -8.21
N ALA A 164 -3.89 -3.13 -8.62
CA ALA A 164 -4.55 -2.11 -7.82
C ALA A 164 -4.99 -2.79 -6.52
N ALA A 165 -4.48 -2.32 -5.38
CA ALA A 165 -4.76 -2.91 -4.09
C ALA A 165 -4.66 -1.88 -2.96
N TYR A 166 -5.30 -2.18 -1.83
CA TYR A 166 -5.15 -1.45 -0.58
C TYR A 166 -5.37 -2.39 0.60
N GLU A 167 -4.96 -1.95 1.78
CA GLU A 167 -5.28 -2.60 3.04
C GLU A 167 -6.48 -1.93 3.72
N TRP A 168 -7.46 -2.71 4.18
CA TRP A 168 -8.50 -2.21 5.08
C TRP A 168 -8.25 -2.68 6.51
N THR A 169 -8.31 -1.73 7.46
CA THR A 169 -8.05 -2.00 8.87
C THR A 169 -9.33 -2.12 9.68
N SER A 170 -9.38 -3.15 10.54
CA SER A 170 -10.50 -3.42 11.44
C SER A 170 -10.00 -3.54 12.88
N THR A 171 -10.56 -2.72 13.78
CA THR A 171 -10.11 -2.63 15.19
C THR A 171 -11.13 -3.02 16.28
N PRO A 172 -11.99 -4.04 16.09
CA PRO A 172 -12.99 -4.40 17.07
C PRO A 172 -12.35 -4.91 18.36
N ASN A 173 -12.80 -4.39 19.50
CA ASN A 173 -12.28 -4.78 20.83
C ASN A 173 -10.75 -4.66 20.92
N SER A 174 -10.18 -3.61 20.33
CA SER A 174 -8.73 -3.37 20.30
C SER A 174 -7.89 -4.47 19.62
N LYS A 175 -8.51 -5.31 18.79
CA LYS A 175 -7.78 -6.20 17.88
C LYS A 175 -7.22 -5.38 16.73
N ASN A 176 -6.12 -5.83 16.13
CA ASN A 176 -5.51 -5.16 14.98
C ASN A 176 -5.59 -6.16 13.82
N LEU A 177 -6.67 -6.06 13.02
CA LEU A 177 -6.98 -6.98 11.94
C LEU A 177 -6.88 -6.23 10.61
N HIS A 178 -6.32 -6.90 9.61
CA HIS A 178 -6.00 -6.31 8.32
C HIS A 178 -6.55 -7.19 7.20
N ARG A 179 -7.07 -6.57 6.14
CA ARG A 179 -7.49 -7.25 4.92
C ARG A 179 -6.90 -6.55 3.70
N ASN A 180 -6.01 -7.23 3.00
CA ASN A 180 -5.53 -6.74 1.71
C ASN A 180 -6.56 -7.06 0.62
N ILE A 181 -7.01 -6.02 -0.06
CA ILE A 181 -8.03 -6.05 -1.11
C ILE A 181 -7.33 -5.89 -2.44
N PHE A 182 -7.51 -6.86 -3.34
CA PHE A 182 -6.90 -6.88 -4.67
C PHE A 182 -7.99 -6.81 -5.72
N PHE A 183 -7.87 -5.87 -6.65
CA PHE A 183 -8.78 -5.75 -7.77
C PHE A 183 -8.32 -6.59 -8.95
N LEU A 184 -9.28 -7.20 -9.65
CA LEU A 184 -9.03 -8.00 -10.84
C LEU A 184 -8.45 -7.16 -11.99
N ASP A 185 -8.94 -5.93 -12.13
CA ASP A 185 -8.47 -4.95 -13.10
C ASP A 185 -8.51 -3.54 -12.49
N SER A 186 -7.67 -2.65 -12.99
CA SER A 186 -7.57 -1.25 -12.55
C SER A 186 -8.69 -0.36 -13.10
N MET A 187 -9.48 -0.84 -14.07
CA MET A 187 -10.56 -0.06 -14.71
C MET A 187 -11.86 -0.06 -13.90
N LYS A 188 -12.02 -0.99 -12.95
CA LYS A 188 -13.22 -1.17 -12.14
C LYS A 188 -12.96 -1.02 -10.64
N VAL A 189 -12.00 -0.18 -10.28
CA VAL A 189 -11.72 0.18 -8.89
C VAL A 189 -12.75 1.20 -8.37
N PRO A 190 -12.98 1.29 -7.05
CA PRO A 190 -13.74 2.38 -6.45
C PRO A 190 -13.14 3.74 -6.79
N GLU A 191 -13.96 4.78 -6.87
CA GLU A 191 -13.49 6.15 -7.08
C GLU A 191 -12.75 6.70 -5.85
N VAL A 192 -13.18 6.29 -4.65
CA VAL A 192 -12.58 6.55 -3.34
C VAL A 192 -12.83 5.37 -2.41
#